data_AF-A0A6C0LCZ3-F1
#
_entry.id   AF-A0A6C0LCZ3-F1
#
_cell.length_a   1.000
_cell.length_b   1.000
_cell.length_c   1.000
_cell.angle_alpha   90.00
_cell.angle_beta   90.00
_cell.angle_gamma   90.00
#
_symmetry.space_group_name_H-M   'P 1'
#
loop_
_entity.id
_entity.type
_entity.pdbx_description
1 polymer ?
#
loop_
_entity_poly.entity_id
_entity_poly.type
_entity_poly.pdbx_seq_one_letter_code
_entity_poly.pdbx_strand_id
1 'polypeptide(L)'
;MEIPIQVADIAVVYDNDNDNDNEDYEDNNDSNDSNDSNDDYDNYGNRYDSNPITKTANGGNAFKSTGSAIVDYFMLFMRDLSISDSYDHLEKCWKEDPKKTVAIIFNGRDRLNGKKEKKVANEAMLWLRKNKFETYMCNIKLYVEKYGRWKDLLYISYNLKNIDHKIEMNIIAQKLIDDKINLDNNKPVSLCAKWAPSENDRNDRQRQFAKKVASVIYGCKDTYKMSKYRKQYLVPLRKQIDIVESKMCDNKWEEIKYENIPGVASNKLKNAFIKHDEERYKKYLGDVATSVKKINVTGILPHELAGVYIKDLAKLNKGEVCQTTEMQWKAIVENVRKSGNFDNAISIVDVSGSMFNAKNGSIPAQVAVALGIITALCCKGDFANKIITFSENPELVDLITANAATNSTEKPKIENGDASYAGDASVSNIPSLHECIKNIMGVDYGFSTDFLRCNEEIINYAIKYKVPQDKMPKKLFVFTDMQFNNTITGNFERDYRNNRNNTNALDTVYKSIVKLYEANNYKAPKFIFWNLNSDSNEVFPVNCDTEGTAIVSGFSEQLLKIFMNYDEFKPEFIVNEILAPYLEDIIINDD
;
A
#
# COMPACT_ATOMS: atom_id res chain seq x y z
N MET A 1 22.72 15.07 33.91
CA MET A 1 21.29 14.90 33.56
C MET A 1 21.26 13.95 32.38
N GLU A 2 21.11 12.67 32.68
CA GLU A 2 21.11 11.59 31.68
C GLU A 2 19.76 11.58 30.96
N ILE A 3 19.81 11.58 29.63
CA ILE A 3 18.65 11.43 28.75
C ILE A 3 18.50 9.92 28.51
N PRO A 4 17.34 9.29 28.83
CA PRO A 4 17.18 7.86 28.63
C PRO A 4 17.02 7.54 27.14
N ILE A 5 17.92 6.70 26.63
CA ILE A 5 17.89 6.14 25.28
C ILE A 5 16.72 5.16 25.21
N GLN A 6 15.72 5.51 24.38
CA GLN A 6 14.55 4.69 24.12
C GLN A 6 14.98 3.47 23.27
N VAL A 7 14.75 2.27 23.81
CA VAL A 7 15.04 0.99 23.14
C VAL A 7 14.16 0.89 21.89
N ALA A 8 14.79 0.79 20.71
CA ALA A 8 14.09 0.57 19.45
C ALA A 8 13.42 -0.81 19.45
N ASP A 9 12.09 -0.84 19.37
CA ASP A 9 11.31 -2.06 19.18
C ASP A 9 11.66 -2.69 17.83
N ILE A 10 12.41 -3.80 17.86
CA ILE A 10 12.76 -4.59 16.68
C ILE A 10 11.51 -5.39 16.27
N ALA A 11 10.66 -4.78 15.44
CA ALA A 11 9.53 -5.46 14.83
C ALA A 11 10.02 -6.50 13.79
N VAL A 12 9.92 -7.77 14.16
CA VAL A 12 10.17 -8.91 13.27
C VAL A 12 9.06 -8.97 12.22
N VAL A 13 9.38 -8.87 10.92
CA VAL A 13 8.38 -9.06 9.87
C VAL A 13 8.49 -10.48 9.32
N TYR A 14 7.35 -11.16 9.14
CA TYR A 14 7.23 -12.57 8.73
C TYR A 14 6.65 -12.66 7.32
N ASP A 15 7.25 -13.48 6.44
CA ASP A 15 6.89 -13.57 5.00
C ASP A 15 5.86 -14.65 4.71
N ASN A 16 4.97 -14.33 3.75
CA ASN A 16 4.08 -15.23 3.00
C ASN A 16 4.95 -15.77 1.86
N ASP A 17 5.18 -17.07 1.76
CA ASP A 17 5.74 -17.67 0.54
C ASP A 17 4.80 -18.81 0.14
N ASN A 18 4.08 -18.61 -0.97
CA ASN A 18 3.45 -19.68 -1.73
C ASN A 18 3.32 -19.25 -3.20
N ASP A 19 4.43 -18.90 -3.84
CA ASP A 19 4.49 -18.65 -5.28
C ASP A 19 5.48 -19.63 -5.91
N ASN A 20 4.91 -20.75 -6.39
CA ASN A 20 5.43 -21.46 -7.54
C ASN A 20 5.05 -20.61 -8.75
N ASP A 21 6.01 -20.13 -9.53
CA ASP A 21 5.85 -19.91 -10.96
C ASP A 21 7.25 -19.91 -11.60
N ASN A 22 7.45 -20.91 -12.46
CA ASN A 22 8.55 -21.03 -13.40
C ASN A 22 8.03 -20.53 -14.74
N GLU A 23 8.77 -19.66 -15.43
CA GLU A 23 8.75 -19.65 -16.89
C GLU A 23 10.19 -19.57 -17.39
N ASP A 24 10.50 -20.50 -18.30
CA ASP A 24 11.76 -20.64 -19.00
C ASP A 24 11.87 -19.55 -20.07
N TYR A 25 12.99 -18.81 -20.07
CA TYR A 25 13.30 -17.82 -21.10
C TYR A 25 14.13 -18.47 -22.21
N GLU A 26 13.57 -18.58 -23.41
CA GLU A 26 14.33 -18.79 -24.66
C GLU A 26 14.59 -17.44 -25.35
N ASP A 27 15.88 -17.19 -25.62
CA ASP A 27 16.39 -16.07 -26.42
C ASP A 27 15.93 -16.17 -27.88
N ASN A 28 15.53 -15.06 -28.48
CA ASN A 28 15.71 -14.84 -29.92
C ASN A 28 16.10 -13.38 -30.18
N ASN A 29 17.33 -13.21 -30.67
CA ASN A 29 17.80 -12.01 -31.35
C ASN A 29 17.11 -11.94 -32.72
N ASP A 30 16.65 -10.75 -33.11
CA ASP A 30 16.83 -10.31 -34.48
C ASP A 30 16.81 -8.78 -34.58
N SER A 31 17.85 -8.29 -35.25
CA SER A 31 18.13 -6.91 -35.63
C SER A 31 17.18 -6.42 -36.73
N ASN A 32 16.82 -5.13 -36.70
CA ASN A 32 16.72 -4.31 -37.91
C ASN A 32 16.74 -2.80 -37.61
N ASP A 33 17.66 -2.12 -38.31
CA ASP A 33 17.81 -0.68 -38.50
C ASP A 33 16.59 -0.04 -39.18
N SER A 34 16.28 1.22 -38.84
CA SER A 34 16.28 2.32 -39.83
C SER A 34 16.04 3.69 -39.18
N ASN A 35 16.85 4.64 -39.64
CA ASN A 35 16.89 6.07 -39.34
C ASN A 35 15.56 6.80 -39.65
N ASP A 36 15.25 7.86 -38.90
CA ASP A 36 15.16 9.18 -39.54
C ASP A 36 15.37 10.35 -38.56
N SER A 37 15.79 11.47 -39.13
CA SER A 37 16.60 12.52 -38.53
C SER A 37 15.84 13.84 -38.37
N ASN A 38 16.22 14.61 -37.35
CA ASN A 38 16.21 16.08 -37.22
C ASN A 38 14.87 16.85 -37.30
N ASP A 39 14.60 17.66 -36.26
CA ASP A 39 14.77 19.12 -36.35
C ASP A 39 14.49 19.78 -34.99
N ASP A 40 15.54 20.37 -34.41
CA ASP A 40 15.48 21.35 -33.31
C ASP A 40 15.12 22.72 -33.87
N TYR A 41 14.12 23.41 -33.30
CA TYR A 41 14.11 24.88 -33.18
C TYR A 41 13.24 25.33 -31.99
N ASP A 42 13.84 26.23 -31.20
CA ASP A 42 13.36 26.86 -29.98
C ASP A 42 11.95 27.50 -30.06
N ASN A 43 11.13 27.30 -29.02
CA ASN A 43 10.12 28.28 -28.64
C ASN A 43 9.84 28.28 -27.12
N TYR A 44 10.29 29.32 -26.42
CA TYR A 44 9.94 29.61 -25.04
C TYR A 44 8.49 30.14 -24.98
N GLY A 45 7.52 29.25 -24.82
CA GLY A 45 6.12 29.58 -24.55
C GLY A 45 5.37 28.40 -23.90
N ASN A 46 4.83 28.62 -22.68
CA ASN A 46 3.90 27.77 -21.91
C ASN A 46 4.06 26.23 -22.05
N ARG A 47 4.90 25.63 -21.21
CA ARG A 47 5.27 24.19 -21.22
C ARG A 47 4.15 23.16 -20.96
N TYR A 48 2.90 23.55 -20.68
CA TYR A 48 1.90 22.61 -20.12
C TYR A 48 0.61 22.43 -20.93
N ASP A 49 0.45 23.13 -22.06
CA ASP A 49 -0.77 23.03 -22.91
C ASP A 49 -0.69 21.95 -24.01
N SER A 50 0.40 21.17 -24.06
CA SER A 50 0.66 20.18 -25.11
C SER A 50 0.83 18.75 -24.59
N ASN A 51 0.29 18.41 -23.42
CA ASN A 51 0.40 17.06 -22.91
C ASN A 51 -0.52 16.12 -23.73
N PRO A 52 -0.01 15.07 -24.39
CA PRO A 52 -0.80 14.26 -25.31
C PRO A 52 -2.00 13.61 -24.60
N ILE A 53 -3.20 13.84 -25.15
CA ILE A 53 -4.45 13.24 -24.70
C ILE A 53 -4.55 11.81 -25.22
N THR A 54 -4.93 10.88 -24.35
CA THR A 54 -5.24 9.48 -24.65
C THR A 54 -6.67 9.15 -24.22
N LYS A 55 -7.12 7.92 -24.48
CA LYS A 55 -8.39 7.39 -24.01
C LYS A 55 -8.17 6.23 -23.05
N THR A 56 -8.99 6.16 -21.99
CA THR A 56 -9.08 4.98 -21.12
C THR A 56 -9.64 3.79 -21.91
N ALA A 57 -9.54 2.57 -21.36
CA ALA A 57 -10.19 1.38 -21.94
C ALA A 57 -11.71 1.58 -22.14
N ASN A 58 -12.32 2.43 -21.30
CA ASN A 58 -13.74 2.77 -21.36
C ASN A 58 -14.04 4.07 -22.13
N GLY A 59 -13.07 4.57 -22.91
CA GLY A 59 -13.24 5.70 -23.83
C GLY A 59 -13.19 7.10 -23.22
N GLY A 60 -12.93 7.22 -21.91
CA GLY A 60 -12.75 8.48 -21.18
C GLY A 60 -11.50 9.25 -21.62
N ASN A 61 -11.57 10.58 -21.73
CA ASN A 61 -10.39 11.40 -22.03
C ASN A 61 -9.45 11.46 -20.81
N ALA A 62 -8.16 11.22 -21.05
CA ALA A 62 -7.11 11.26 -20.05
C ALA A 62 -5.78 11.72 -20.66
N PHE A 63 -4.75 11.91 -19.85
CA PHE A 63 -3.39 12.19 -20.33
C PHE A 63 -2.56 10.92 -20.43
N LYS A 64 -1.62 10.88 -21.38
CA LYS A 64 -0.62 9.80 -21.49
C LYS A 64 0.50 9.91 -20.44
N SER A 65 0.70 11.09 -19.88
CA SER A 65 1.70 11.40 -18.85
C SER A 65 1.16 12.52 -17.99
N THR A 66 1.62 12.67 -16.75
CA THR A 66 1.36 13.87 -15.94
C THR A 66 2.25 15.06 -16.32
N GLY A 67 3.29 14.83 -17.12
CA GLY A 67 4.33 15.81 -17.45
C GLY A 67 5.57 15.74 -16.53
N SER A 68 5.58 14.87 -15.52
CA SER A 68 6.76 14.56 -14.68
C SER A 68 7.00 13.05 -14.66
N ALA A 69 8.21 12.62 -15.02
CA ALA A 69 8.58 11.20 -14.98
C ALA A 69 8.55 10.66 -13.55
N ILE A 70 8.90 11.49 -12.56
CA ILE A 70 8.86 11.14 -11.15
C ILE A 70 7.42 10.86 -10.69
N VAL A 71 6.46 11.73 -11.04
CA VAL A 71 5.05 11.52 -10.67
C VAL A 71 4.46 10.32 -11.41
N ASP A 72 4.77 10.17 -12.70
CA ASP A 72 4.30 9.04 -13.51
C ASP A 72 4.79 7.71 -12.94
N TYR A 73 6.11 7.57 -12.73
CA TYR A 73 6.67 6.33 -12.22
C TYR A 73 6.24 6.08 -10.79
N PHE A 74 6.17 7.10 -9.93
CA PHE A 74 5.62 6.95 -8.59
C PHE A 74 4.23 6.33 -8.65
N MET A 75 3.32 6.83 -9.49
CA MET A 75 1.98 6.25 -9.65
C MET A 75 2.04 4.81 -10.20
N LEU A 76 2.86 4.54 -11.20
CA LEU A 76 2.91 3.23 -11.86
C LEU A 76 3.69 2.16 -11.08
N PHE A 77 4.43 2.53 -10.02
CA PHE A 77 5.21 1.62 -9.18
C PHE A 77 4.33 0.68 -8.35
N MET A 78 3.83 -0.38 -8.99
CA MET A 78 2.90 -1.38 -8.45
C MET A 78 3.28 -2.78 -8.92
N ARG A 79 2.91 -3.82 -8.14
CA ARG A 79 3.39 -5.21 -8.25
C ARG A 79 3.46 -5.81 -9.66
N ASP A 80 2.51 -5.49 -10.53
CA ASP A 80 2.37 -6.14 -11.84
C ASP A 80 2.93 -5.28 -12.99
N LEU A 81 3.64 -4.19 -12.67
CA LEU A 81 4.44 -3.44 -13.63
C LEU A 81 5.50 -4.35 -14.25
N SER A 82 5.58 -4.36 -15.59
CA SER A 82 6.55 -5.20 -16.28
C SER A 82 7.98 -4.69 -16.02
N ILE A 83 8.96 -5.60 -16.07
CA ILE A 83 10.37 -5.23 -15.87
C ILE A 83 10.82 -4.22 -16.93
N SER A 84 10.39 -4.40 -18.17
CA SER A 84 10.75 -3.51 -19.29
C SER A 84 10.23 -2.09 -19.05
N ASP A 85 8.92 -1.96 -18.76
CA ASP A 85 8.31 -0.65 -18.52
C ASP A 85 8.92 0.03 -17.29
N SER A 86 9.15 -0.75 -16.22
CA SER A 86 9.81 -0.25 -15.01
C SER A 86 11.19 0.32 -15.32
N TYR A 87 11.99 -0.35 -16.16
CA TYR A 87 13.31 0.11 -16.55
C TYR A 87 13.25 1.38 -17.41
N ASP A 88 12.31 1.46 -18.35
CA ASP A 88 12.11 2.67 -19.17
C ASP A 88 11.73 3.88 -18.30
N HIS A 89 10.88 3.69 -17.30
CA HIS A 89 10.56 4.73 -16.33
C HIS A 89 11.74 5.11 -15.44
N LEU A 90 12.56 4.14 -15.00
CA LEU A 90 13.76 4.41 -14.23
C LEU A 90 14.76 5.27 -15.01
N GLU A 91 14.95 5.02 -16.31
CA GLU A 91 15.80 5.86 -17.17
C GLU A 91 15.28 7.30 -17.27
N LYS A 92 13.95 7.47 -17.44
CA LYS A 92 13.32 8.81 -17.48
C LYS A 92 13.45 9.53 -16.14
N CYS A 93 13.13 8.84 -15.03
CA CYS A 93 13.26 9.38 -13.68
C CYS A 93 14.70 9.76 -13.36
N TRP A 94 15.67 8.93 -13.75
CA TRP A 94 17.08 9.19 -13.47
C TRP A 94 17.58 10.44 -14.19
N LYS A 95 17.10 10.70 -15.42
CA LYS A 95 17.41 11.95 -16.15
C LYS A 95 16.77 13.18 -15.50
N GLU A 96 15.60 13.02 -14.89
CA GLU A 96 14.88 14.11 -14.21
C GLU A 96 15.46 14.42 -12.83
N ASP A 97 15.57 13.42 -11.96
CA ASP A 97 16.12 13.53 -10.60
C ASP A 97 16.61 12.15 -10.09
N PRO A 98 17.92 11.87 -10.12
CA PRO A 98 18.51 10.62 -9.61
C PRO A 98 18.15 10.34 -8.14
N LYS A 99 18.08 11.39 -7.31
CA LYS A 99 17.86 11.23 -5.87
C LYS A 99 16.42 10.81 -5.59
N LYS A 100 15.45 11.46 -6.25
CA LYS A 100 14.04 11.04 -6.18
C LYS A 100 13.82 9.67 -6.82
N THR A 101 14.58 9.30 -7.85
CA THR A 101 14.53 7.95 -8.45
C THR A 101 14.84 6.88 -7.40
N VAL A 102 15.93 7.01 -6.64
CA VAL A 102 16.26 6.08 -5.54
C VAL A 102 15.22 6.17 -4.42
N ALA A 103 14.68 7.36 -4.14
CA ALA A 103 13.63 7.54 -3.14
C ALA A 103 12.34 6.79 -3.50
N ILE A 104 11.94 6.76 -4.78
CA ILE A 104 10.81 5.94 -5.26
C ILE A 104 11.07 4.46 -4.98
N ILE A 105 12.28 3.95 -5.25
CA ILE A 105 12.63 2.54 -4.98
C ILE A 105 12.51 2.23 -3.48
N PHE A 106 13.02 3.14 -2.63
CA PHE A 106 13.00 2.98 -1.18
C PHE A 106 11.59 3.05 -0.61
N ASN A 107 10.80 4.05 -1.01
CA ASN A 107 9.39 4.17 -0.65
C ASN A 107 8.57 2.98 -1.19
N GLY A 108 8.84 2.55 -2.41
CA GLY A 108 8.24 1.36 -3.01
C GLY A 108 8.46 0.15 -2.13
N ARG A 109 9.69 -0.07 -1.65
CA ARG A 109 10.01 -1.21 -0.80
C ARG A 109 9.53 -1.10 0.64
N ASP A 110 9.59 0.07 1.25
CA ASP A 110 9.56 0.29 2.69
C ASP A 110 8.45 -0.52 3.39
N ARG A 111 8.89 -1.48 4.21
CA ARG A 111 8.04 -2.48 4.88
C ARG A 111 7.16 -1.91 5.98
N LEU A 112 7.45 -0.70 6.47
CA LEU A 112 6.73 -0.05 7.56
C LEU A 112 5.80 1.03 6.99
N ASN A 113 6.36 1.94 6.19
CA ASN A 113 5.74 3.21 5.89
C ASN A 113 5.44 3.44 4.40
N GLY A 114 6.10 2.69 3.51
CA GLY A 114 5.93 2.85 2.07
C GLY A 114 4.91 1.88 1.46
N LYS A 115 5.03 1.67 0.14
CA LYS A 115 4.06 0.87 -0.65
C LYS A 115 4.17 -0.64 -0.44
N LYS A 116 5.28 -1.10 0.12
CA LYS A 116 5.57 -2.53 0.41
C LYS A 116 5.62 -3.41 -0.85
N GLU A 117 5.94 -2.82 -2.00
CA GLU A 117 6.07 -3.47 -3.30
C GLU A 117 7.44 -4.14 -3.45
N LYS A 118 7.56 -5.34 -2.87
CA LYS A 118 8.81 -6.11 -2.81
C LYS A 118 9.39 -6.46 -4.18
N LYS A 119 8.57 -7.00 -5.10
CA LYS A 119 9.04 -7.53 -6.40
C LYS A 119 9.64 -6.40 -7.24
N VAL A 120 8.82 -5.41 -7.55
CA VAL A 120 9.20 -4.24 -8.38
C VAL A 120 10.35 -3.45 -7.76
N ALA A 121 10.39 -3.29 -6.43
CA ALA A 121 11.53 -2.62 -5.81
C ALA A 121 12.83 -3.42 -5.90
N ASN A 122 12.78 -4.74 -5.79
CA ASN A 122 13.98 -5.56 -5.97
C ASN A 122 14.44 -5.60 -7.43
N GLU A 123 13.51 -5.55 -8.40
CA GLU A 123 13.80 -5.38 -9.82
C GLU A 123 14.41 -3.99 -10.13
N ALA A 124 13.90 -2.93 -9.51
CA ALA A 124 14.47 -1.59 -9.64
C ALA A 124 15.87 -1.50 -8.98
N MET A 125 16.09 -2.17 -7.84
CA MET A 125 17.44 -2.30 -7.25
C MET A 125 18.38 -3.11 -8.15
N LEU A 126 17.87 -4.08 -8.92
CA LEU A 126 18.65 -4.80 -9.94
C LEU A 126 19.05 -3.90 -11.11
N TRP A 127 18.15 -3.02 -11.56
CA TRP A 127 18.49 -1.98 -12.54
C TRP A 127 19.58 -1.05 -12.00
N LEU A 128 19.42 -0.55 -10.77
CA LEU A 128 20.41 0.32 -10.13
C LEU A 128 21.76 -0.40 -10.03
N ARG A 129 21.77 -1.67 -9.62
CA ARG A 129 22.97 -2.52 -9.55
C ARG A 129 23.70 -2.68 -10.89
N LYS A 130 22.98 -2.67 -12.00
CA LYS A 130 23.51 -2.88 -13.36
C LYS A 130 23.95 -1.58 -14.03
N ASN A 131 23.19 -0.50 -13.82
CA ASN A 131 23.35 0.75 -14.57
C ASN A 131 23.98 1.88 -13.74
N LYS A 132 23.88 1.83 -12.40
CA LYS A 132 24.32 2.85 -11.44
C LYS A 132 24.97 2.22 -10.22
N PHE A 133 26.09 1.54 -10.46
CA PHE A 133 26.69 0.59 -9.53
C PHE A 133 27.20 1.24 -8.24
N GLU A 134 27.87 2.38 -8.31
CA GLU A 134 28.40 3.07 -7.13
C GLU A 134 27.26 3.61 -6.27
N THR A 135 26.24 4.20 -6.88
CA THR A 135 24.99 4.59 -6.22
C THR A 135 24.34 3.40 -5.54
N TYR A 136 24.23 2.25 -6.22
CA TYR A 136 23.73 1.02 -5.58
C TYR A 136 24.57 0.65 -4.34
N MET A 137 25.90 0.68 -4.45
CA MET A 137 26.81 0.30 -3.38
C MET A 137 26.71 1.21 -2.16
N CYS A 138 26.53 2.52 -2.37
CA CYS A 138 26.30 3.49 -1.29
C CYS A 138 24.98 3.24 -0.55
N ASN A 139 23.96 2.72 -1.24
CA ASN A 139 22.58 2.67 -0.75
C ASN A 139 22.10 1.27 -0.31
N ILE A 140 22.74 0.18 -0.77
CA ILE A 140 22.21 -1.19 -0.55
C ILE A 140 22.11 -1.60 0.92
N LYS A 141 23.05 -1.18 1.77
CA LYS A 141 22.99 -1.47 3.22
C LYS A 141 21.80 -0.78 3.88
N LEU A 142 21.63 0.51 3.59
CA LEU A 142 20.48 1.29 4.05
C LEU A 142 19.17 0.68 3.56
N TYR A 143 19.11 0.29 2.28
CA TYR A 143 17.97 -0.40 1.69
C TYR A 143 17.58 -1.64 2.49
N VAL A 144 18.50 -2.59 2.74
CA VAL A 144 18.13 -3.85 3.40
C VAL A 144 17.92 -3.74 4.91
N GLU A 145 18.55 -2.76 5.58
CA GLU A 145 18.45 -2.58 7.03
C GLU A 145 17.22 -1.76 7.43
N LYS A 146 16.94 -0.66 6.72
CA LYS A 146 15.88 0.29 7.07
C LYS A 146 14.57 -0.04 6.36
N TYR A 147 14.58 -0.10 5.02
CA TYR A 147 13.35 -0.14 4.22
C TYR A 147 12.92 -1.57 3.84
N GLY A 148 13.88 -2.40 3.44
CA GLY A 148 13.71 -3.77 2.99
C GLY A 148 14.02 -4.80 4.06
N ARG A 149 14.58 -5.94 3.61
CA ARG A 149 15.03 -7.06 4.45
C ARG A 149 16.25 -7.71 3.81
N TRP A 150 17.04 -8.41 4.62
CA TRP A 150 18.18 -9.21 4.16
C TRP A 150 17.84 -10.28 3.08
N LYS A 151 16.60 -10.77 3.03
CA LYS A 151 16.12 -11.68 1.97
C LYS A 151 16.09 -11.01 0.58
N ASP A 152 15.91 -9.69 0.51
CA ASP A 152 15.89 -8.94 -0.75
C ASP A 152 17.27 -9.00 -1.44
N LEU A 153 18.35 -8.99 -0.65
CA LEU A 153 19.69 -9.14 -1.17
C LEU A 153 19.91 -10.50 -1.83
N LEU A 154 19.27 -11.56 -1.32
CA LEU A 154 19.32 -12.88 -1.94
C LEU A 154 18.60 -12.90 -3.28
N TYR A 155 17.45 -12.20 -3.37
CA TYR A 155 16.72 -12.06 -4.63
C TYR A 155 17.57 -11.32 -5.67
N ILE A 156 18.15 -10.17 -5.30
CA ILE A 156 19.03 -9.40 -6.18
C ILE A 156 20.20 -10.30 -6.64
N SER A 157 20.89 -10.94 -5.69
CA SER A 157 21.99 -11.86 -5.97
C SER A 157 21.62 -12.99 -6.93
N TYR A 158 20.44 -13.57 -6.76
CA TYR A 158 19.97 -14.73 -7.53
C TYR A 158 19.77 -14.38 -9.01
N ASN A 159 19.34 -13.15 -9.28
CA ASN A 159 19.05 -12.62 -10.61
C ASN A 159 20.25 -11.95 -11.29
N LEU A 160 21.41 -11.91 -10.63
CA LEU A 160 22.70 -11.53 -11.22
C LEU A 160 23.41 -12.74 -11.85
N LYS A 161 24.22 -12.52 -12.88
CA LYS A 161 25.04 -13.58 -13.51
C LYS A 161 26.06 -14.15 -12.48
N ASN A 162 26.56 -15.36 -12.73
CA ASN A 162 27.25 -16.19 -11.72
C ASN A 162 28.49 -15.57 -11.05
N ILE A 163 29.15 -14.55 -11.62
CA ILE A 163 30.36 -13.97 -11.04
C ILE A 163 30.09 -12.74 -10.14
N ASP A 164 28.92 -12.11 -10.27
CA ASP A 164 28.68 -10.75 -9.77
C ASP A 164 28.09 -10.67 -8.35
N HIS A 165 27.45 -11.75 -7.87
CA HIS A 165 26.81 -11.76 -6.54
C HIS A 165 27.79 -11.96 -5.37
N LYS A 166 29.11 -11.94 -5.62
CA LYS A 166 30.12 -12.03 -4.54
C LYS A 166 30.01 -10.85 -3.57
N ILE A 167 29.62 -9.69 -4.08
CA ILE A 167 29.51 -8.44 -3.30
C ILE A 167 28.40 -8.57 -2.26
N GLU A 168 27.21 -9.00 -2.68
CA GLU A 168 26.05 -9.18 -1.83
C GLU A 168 26.28 -10.26 -0.75
N MET A 169 26.93 -11.37 -1.11
CA MET A 169 27.31 -12.39 -0.14
C MET A 169 28.33 -11.87 0.89
N ASN A 170 29.24 -10.97 0.48
CA ASN A 170 30.16 -10.31 1.39
C ASN A 170 29.42 -9.38 2.37
N ILE A 171 28.42 -8.63 1.90
CA ILE A 171 27.58 -7.77 2.75
C ILE A 171 26.86 -8.60 3.83
N ILE A 172 26.29 -9.76 3.48
CA ILE A 172 25.69 -10.69 4.46
C ILE A 172 26.75 -11.22 5.44
N ALA A 173 27.90 -11.68 4.93
CA ALA A 173 28.96 -12.22 5.76
C ALA A 173 29.45 -11.19 6.80
N GLN A 174 29.71 -9.96 6.37
CA GLN A 174 30.15 -8.89 7.26
C GLN A 174 29.10 -8.59 8.33
N LYS A 175 27.82 -8.52 7.98
CA LYS A 175 26.77 -8.30 8.98
C LYS A 175 26.69 -9.42 10.01
N LEU A 176 26.84 -10.68 9.58
CA LEU A 176 26.85 -11.81 10.51
C LEU A 176 28.05 -11.77 11.46
N ILE A 177 29.20 -11.28 11.00
CA ILE A 177 30.38 -11.02 11.85
C ILE A 177 30.04 -9.95 12.90
N ASP A 178 29.45 -8.83 12.49
CA ASP A 178 29.05 -7.75 13.40
C ASP A 178 28.00 -8.23 14.41
N ASP A 179 26.99 -8.99 13.96
CA ASP A 179 25.95 -9.56 14.82
C ASP A 179 26.53 -10.58 15.81
N LYS A 180 27.55 -11.35 15.41
CA LYS A 180 28.24 -12.28 16.32
C LYS A 180 29.01 -11.54 17.40
N ILE A 181 29.69 -10.45 17.04
CA ILE A 181 30.37 -9.57 18.01
C ILE A 181 29.32 -8.96 18.95
N ASN A 182 28.18 -8.52 18.45
CA ASN A 182 27.10 -7.99 19.29
C ASN A 182 26.56 -9.05 20.25
N LEU A 183 26.30 -10.27 19.77
CA LEU A 183 25.85 -11.38 20.60
C LEU A 183 26.84 -11.66 21.75
N ASP A 184 28.13 -11.72 21.46
CA ASP A 184 29.18 -12.00 22.45
C ASP A 184 29.29 -10.89 23.50
N ASN A 185 28.90 -9.67 23.14
CA ASN A 185 28.85 -8.51 24.02
C ASN A 185 27.45 -8.26 24.64
N ASN A 186 26.51 -9.20 24.52
CA ASN A 186 25.12 -9.06 24.97
C ASN A 186 24.39 -7.82 24.42
N LYS A 187 24.74 -7.41 23.19
CA LYS A 187 24.07 -6.32 22.46
C LYS A 187 22.99 -6.88 21.52
N PRO A 188 21.98 -6.08 21.13
CA PRO A 188 20.99 -6.48 20.14
C PRO A 188 21.63 -6.93 18.82
N VAL A 189 21.08 -7.97 18.22
CA VAL A 189 21.51 -8.51 16.93
C VAL A 189 20.49 -8.17 15.84
N SER A 190 20.94 -8.05 14.59
CA SER A 190 20.05 -7.80 13.47
C SER A 190 19.27 -9.06 13.04
N LEU A 191 18.30 -8.88 12.14
CA LEU A 191 17.56 -9.98 11.53
C LEU A 191 18.31 -10.66 10.37
N CYS A 192 19.60 -10.35 10.15
CA CYS A 192 20.38 -10.92 9.05
C CYS A 192 20.40 -12.46 9.11
N ALA A 193 20.70 -13.03 10.28
CA ALA A 193 20.75 -14.49 10.45
C ALA A 193 19.41 -15.20 10.19
N LYS A 194 18.26 -14.51 10.35
CA LYS A 194 16.93 -15.06 10.00
C LYS A 194 16.85 -15.40 8.52
N TRP A 195 17.38 -14.52 7.67
CA TRP A 195 17.27 -14.63 6.21
C TRP A 195 18.55 -15.11 5.53
N ALA A 196 19.66 -15.22 6.26
CA ALA A 196 20.91 -15.73 5.73
C ALA A 196 20.75 -17.16 5.17
N PRO A 197 21.41 -17.47 4.03
CA PRO A 197 21.28 -18.74 3.34
C PRO A 197 21.78 -19.89 4.23
N SER A 198 21.05 -20.99 4.25
CA SER A 198 21.36 -22.19 5.02
C SER A 198 21.92 -23.27 4.09
N GLU A 199 22.75 -24.16 4.65
CA GLU A 199 23.28 -25.30 3.91
C GLU A 199 22.15 -26.13 3.28
N ASN A 200 22.27 -26.41 1.98
CA ASN A 200 21.29 -27.17 1.19
C ASN A 200 19.89 -26.54 1.10
N ASP A 201 19.71 -25.24 1.36
CA ASP A 201 18.48 -24.55 0.99
C ASP A 201 18.39 -24.31 -0.53
N ARG A 202 17.26 -23.77 -1.01
CA ARG A 202 17.04 -23.50 -2.45
C ARG A 202 18.18 -22.67 -3.05
N ASN A 203 18.58 -21.60 -2.37
CA ASN A 203 19.59 -20.66 -2.84
C ASN A 203 20.99 -21.28 -2.82
N ASP A 204 21.29 -22.10 -1.83
CA ASP A 204 22.57 -22.81 -1.72
C ASP A 204 22.69 -23.94 -2.75
N ARG A 205 21.62 -24.68 -3.01
CA ARG A 205 21.62 -25.72 -4.07
C ARG A 205 21.82 -25.11 -5.46
N GLN A 206 21.14 -24.00 -5.77
CA GLN A 206 21.19 -23.40 -7.09
C GLN A 206 22.42 -22.51 -7.30
N ARG A 207 22.84 -21.75 -6.27
CA ARG A 207 23.88 -20.72 -6.40
C ARG A 207 25.00 -20.81 -5.36
N GLN A 208 24.98 -21.78 -4.46
CA GLN A 208 26.00 -21.99 -3.41
C GLN A 208 26.16 -20.77 -2.48
N PHE A 209 25.08 -20.05 -2.20
CA PHE A 209 25.12 -18.83 -1.38
C PHE A 209 25.63 -19.08 0.04
N ALA A 210 25.20 -20.15 0.72
CA ALA A 210 25.69 -20.44 2.07
C ALA A 210 27.18 -20.79 2.04
N LYS A 211 27.62 -21.55 1.03
CA LYS A 211 29.05 -21.84 0.80
C LYS A 211 29.88 -20.59 0.54
N LYS A 212 29.32 -19.59 -0.16
CA LYS A 212 29.98 -18.32 -0.46
C LYS A 212 30.12 -17.48 0.79
N VAL A 213 29.06 -17.28 1.56
CA VAL A 213 29.09 -16.59 2.86
C VAL A 213 30.11 -17.25 3.80
N ALA A 214 30.07 -18.58 3.94
CA ALA A 214 31.02 -19.31 4.76
C ALA A 214 32.48 -19.17 4.27
N SER A 215 32.70 -19.06 2.96
CA SER A 215 34.04 -18.84 2.38
C SER A 215 34.54 -17.42 2.59
N VAL A 216 33.67 -16.42 2.71
CA VAL A 216 34.06 -15.06 3.10
C VAL A 216 34.51 -15.04 4.56
N ILE A 217 33.75 -15.70 5.46
CA ILE A 217 34.04 -15.70 6.90
C ILE A 217 35.30 -16.52 7.25
N TYR A 218 35.45 -17.73 6.70
CA TYR A 218 36.51 -18.67 7.10
C TYR A 218 37.58 -18.91 6.04
N GLY A 219 37.43 -18.33 4.85
CA GLY A 219 38.29 -18.60 3.71
C GLY A 219 37.86 -19.82 2.89
N CYS A 220 38.27 -19.85 1.62
CA CYS A 220 37.85 -20.90 0.68
C CYS A 220 38.45 -22.28 1.00
N LYS A 221 39.63 -22.33 1.64
CA LYS A 221 40.40 -23.55 1.93
C LYS A 221 39.95 -24.29 3.20
N ASP A 222 39.15 -23.68 4.07
CA ASP A 222 38.66 -24.35 5.28
C ASP A 222 37.60 -25.41 4.92
N THR A 223 37.93 -26.67 5.17
CA THR A 223 37.09 -27.84 4.87
C THR A 223 35.86 -27.93 5.78
N TYR A 224 35.90 -27.30 6.96
CA TYR A 224 34.84 -27.32 7.97
C TYR A 224 34.00 -26.03 7.99
N LYS A 225 34.24 -25.09 7.07
CA LYS A 225 33.58 -23.77 7.02
C LYS A 225 32.06 -23.82 7.09
N MET A 226 31.41 -24.80 6.45
CA MET A 226 29.94 -24.94 6.49
C MET A 226 29.45 -25.32 7.88
N SER A 227 30.10 -26.30 8.51
CA SER A 227 29.80 -26.73 9.89
C SER A 227 30.03 -25.57 10.88
N LYS A 228 31.15 -24.84 10.73
CA LYS A 228 31.45 -23.67 11.55
C LYS A 228 30.45 -22.53 11.34
N TYR A 229 30.11 -22.21 10.09
CA TYR A 229 29.09 -21.21 9.74
C TYR A 229 27.75 -21.53 10.41
N ARG A 230 27.26 -22.76 10.28
CA ARG A 230 26.02 -23.19 10.93
C ARG A 230 26.10 -23.08 12.46
N LYS A 231 27.12 -23.67 13.07
CA LYS A 231 27.22 -23.81 14.55
C LYS A 231 27.62 -22.53 15.27
N GLN A 232 28.48 -21.71 14.67
CA GLN A 232 29.04 -20.51 15.32
C GLN A 232 28.25 -19.23 14.98
N TYR A 233 27.53 -19.20 13.85
CA TYR A 233 26.75 -18.03 13.44
C TYR A 233 25.25 -18.32 13.43
N LEU A 234 24.77 -19.17 12.52
CA LEU A 234 23.31 -19.30 12.29
C LEU A 234 22.55 -19.79 13.53
N VAL A 235 23.01 -20.85 14.19
CA VAL A 235 22.34 -21.43 15.36
C VAL A 235 22.25 -20.43 16.53
N PRO A 236 23.36 -19.85 17.04
CA PRO A 236 23.28 -18.95 18.18
C PRO A 236 22.55 -17.64 17.86
N LEU A 237 22.74 -17.07 16.66
CA LEU A 237 22.05 -15.84 16.27
C LEU A 237 20.54 -16.05 16.09
N ARG A 238 20.10 -17.15 15.45
CA ARG A 238 18.66 -17.45 15.31
C ARG A 238 18.00 -17.75 16.65
N LYS A 239 18.73 -18.35 17.60
CA LYS A 239 18.26 -18.54 18.97
C LYS A 239 18.00 -17.20 19.67
N GLN A 240 18.88 -16.22 19.48
CA GLN A 240 18.71 -14.87 20.03
C GLN A 240 17.53 -14.11 19.40
N ILE A 241 17.23 -14.36 18.11
CA ILE A 241 16.09 -13.74 17.40
C ILE A 241 14.72 -14.25 17.90
N ASP A 242 14.68 -15.41 18.56
CA ASP A 242 13.46 -16.03 19.15
C ASP A 242 12.29 -16.22 18.16
N ILE A 243 12.53 -17.00 17.11
CA ILE A 243 11.55 -17.26 16.03
C ILE A 243 10.44 -18.20 16.53
N VAL A 244 9.16 -17.77 16.46
CA VAL A 244 8.00 -18.56 16.93
C VAL A 244 7.92 -19.97 16.33
N GLU A 245 8.24 -20.12 15.04
CA GLU A 245 8.22 -21.41 14.34
C GLU A 245 9.21 -22.41 14.95
N SER A 246 10.34 -21.94 15.52
CA SER A 246 11.27 -22.81 16.23
C SER A 246 10.64 -23.42 17.49
N LYS A 247 9.90 -22.62 18.27
CA LYS A 247 9.15 -23.12 19.45
C LYS A 247 8.05 -24.09 19.04
N MET A 248 7.35 -23.81 17.94
CA MET A 248 6.32 -24.70 17.41
C MET A 248 6.91 -26.05 16.98
N CYS A 249 8.05 -26.06 16.28
CA CYS A 249 8.75 -27.29 15.90
C CYS A 249 9.21 -28.11 17.11
N ASP A 250 9.60 -27.45 18.19
CA ASP A 250 9.99 -28.09 19.44
C ASP A 250 8.80 -28.48 20.33
N ASN A 251 7.55 -28.29 19.87
CA ASN A 251 6.29 -28.49 20.62
C ASN A 251 6.17 -27.69 21.93
N LYS A 252 6.86 -26.55 22.02
CA LYS A 252 6.89 -25.66 23.19
C LYS A 252 5.82 -24.58 23.11
N TRP A 253 4.55 -24.98 23.03
CA TRP A 253 3.42 -24.05 22.86
C TRP A 253 3.24 -23.13 24.08
N GLU A 254 3.53 -23.64 25.27
CA GLU A 254 3.52 -22.94 26.55
C GLU A 254 4.48 -21.74 26.61
N GLU A 255 5.59 -21.78 25.87
CA GLU A 255 6.59 -20.71 25.81
C GLU A 255 6.21 -19.58 24.83
N ILE A 256 5.15 -19.77 24.03
CA ILE A 256 4.72 -18.79 23.02
C ILE A 256 3.97 -17.64 23.70
N LYS A 257 4.47 -16.41 23.54
CA LYS A 257 3.81 -15.18 24.00
C LYS A 257 3.09 -14.51 22.83
N TYR A 258 1.78 -14.70 22.71
CA TYR A 258 0.99 -14.23 21.57
C TYR A 258 1.10 -12.72 21.33
N GLU A 259 1.18 -11.92 22.40
CA GLU A 259 1.38 -10.47 22.33
C GLU A 259 2.66 -10.05 21.60
N ASN A 260 3.69 -10.90 21.60
CA ASN A 260 4.97 -10.63 20.97
C ASN A 260 5.03 -11.15 19.53
N ILE A 261 4.04 -11.92 19.09
CA ILE A 261 3.99 -12.45 17.73
C ILE A 261 3.55 -11.33 16.79
N PRO A 262 4.32 -11.02 15.75
CA PRO A 262 3.93 -10.03 14.76
C PRO A 262 2.66 -10.42 14.02
N GLY A 263 1.86 -9.42 13.66
CA GLY A 263 0.50 -9.64 13.14
C GLY A 263 0.42 -10.60 11.95
N VAL A 264 1.37 -10.49 11.00
CA VAL A 264 1.42 -11.36 9.82
C VAL A 264 1.65 -12.83 10.20
N ALA A 265 2.55 -13.11 11.15
CA ALA A 265 2.75 -14.48 11.65
C ALA A 265 1.51 -14.96 12.41
N SER A 266 0.91 -14.09 13.21
CA SER A 266 -0.31 -14.42 13.95
C SER A 266 -1.44 -14.85 13.01
N ASN A 267 -1.64 -14.14 11.89
CA ASN A 267 -2.72 -14.48 10.95
C ASN A 267 -2.48 -15.82 10.23
N LYS A 268 -1.23 -16.16 9.91
CA LYS A 268 -0.88 -17.45 9.28
C LYS A 268 -1.00 -18.63 10.22
N LEU A 269 -0.45 -18.46 11.41
CA LEU A 269 -0.29 -19.53 12.38
C LEU A 269 -1.54 -19.72 13.23
N LYS A 270 -2.58 -18.87 13.07
CA LYS A 270 -3.83 -18.94 13.84
C LYS A 270 -4.46 -20.32 13.90
N ASN A 271 -4.48 -21.05 12.77
CA ASN A 271 -5.06 -22.39 12.73
C ASN A 271 -4.21 -23.38 13.54
N ALA A 272 -2.89 -23.21 13.56
CA ALA A 272 -1.99 -24.00 14.40
C ALA A 272 -2.18 -23.66 15.88
N PHE A 273 -2.34 -22.37 16.23
CA PHE A 273 -2.63 -21.95 17.61
C PHE A 273 -3.96 -22.51 18.10
N ILE A 274 -5.02 -22.42 17.31
CA ILE A 274 -6.34 -22.99 17.64
C ILE A 274 -6.24 -24.50 17.81
N LYS A 275 -5.47 -25.19 16.96
CA LYS A 275 -5.35 -26.65 17.02
C LYS A 275 -4.56 -27.15 18.22
N HIS A 276 -3.52 -26.42 18.66
CA HIS A 276 -2.56 -26.91 19.64
C HIS A 276 -2.59 -26.20 21.00
N ASP A 277 -3.20 -25.01 21.09
CA ASP A 277 -3.26 -24.20 22.31
C ASP A 277 -4.53 -23.32 22.35
N GLU A 278 -5.68 -23.95 22.14
CA GLU A 278 -6.97 -23.29 21.94
C GLU A 278 -7.38 -22.39 23.11
N GLU A 279 -7.24 -22.88 24.34
CA GLU A 279 -7.71 -22.17 25.54
C GLU A 279 -6.92 -20.89 25.79
N ARG A 280 -5.58 -20.93 25.75
CA ARG A 280 -4.76 -19.73 25.92
C ARG A 280 -4.95 -18.75 24.78
N TYR A 281 -5.10 -19.25 23.55
CA TYR A 281 -5.31 -18.40 22.39
C TYR A 281 -6.68 -17.69 22.46
N LYS A 282 -7.76 -18.39 22.82
CA LYS A 282 -9.09 -17.78 23.04
C LYS A 282 -9.06 -16.75 24.17
N LYS A 283 -8.38 -17.07 25.29
CA LYS A 283 -8.19 -16.11 26.39
C LYS A 283 -7.45 -14.86 25.92
N TYR A 284 -6.37 -15.01 25.17
CA TYR A 284 -5.63 -13.89 24.58
C TYR A 284 -6.52 -13.02 23.69
N LEU A 285 -7.34 -13.61 22.82
CA LEU A 285 -8.29 -12.85 22.01
C LEU A 285 -9.34 -12.12 22.88
N GLY A 286 -9.83 -12.75 23.95
CA GLY A 286 -10.71 -12.10 24.93
C GLY A 286 -10.05 -10.90 25.63
N ASP A 287 -8.78 -11.03 26.01
CA ASP A 287 -7.99 -9.94 26.60
C ASP A 287 -7.77 -8.79 25.59
N VAL A 288 -7.61 -9.10 24.30
CA VAL A 288 -7.54 -8.09 23.22
C VAL A 288 -8.88 -7.39 23.04
N ALA A 289 -9.99 -8.14 23.03
CA ALA A 289 -11.34 -7.59 22.87
C ALA A 289 -11.70 -6.59 23.98
N THR A 290 -11.28 -6.89 25.20
CA THR A 290 -11.47 -6.06 26.39
C THR A 290 -10.40 -4.97 26.57
N SER A 291 -9.53 -4.78 25.56
CA SER A 291 -8.43 -3.80 25.58
C SER A 291 -7.40 -3.99 26.71
N VAL A 292 -7.37 -5.16 27.35
CA VAL A 292 -6.36 -5.55 28.34
C VAL A 292 -5.01 -5.83 27.68
N LYS A 293 -5.04 -6.42 26.48
CA LYS A 293 -3.86 -6.65 25.64
C LYS A 293 -4.01 -5.94 24.29
N LYS A 294 -2.88 -5.63 23.65
CA LYS A 294 -2.84 -5.11 22.28
C LYS A 294 -2.51 -6.22 21.31
N ILE A 295 -3.26 -6.31 20.21
CA ILE A 295 -2.93 -7.20 19.10
C ILE A 295 -1.93 -6.51 18.18
N ASN A 296 -0.88 -7.25 17.81
CA ASN A 296 0.09 -6.75 16.85
C ASN A 296 -0.52 -6.78 15.43
N VAL A 297 -0.50 -5.65 14.75
CA VAL A 297 -0.94 -5.50 13.35
C VAL A 297 0.19 -5.10 12.41
N THR A 298 1.42 -5.05 12.91
CA THR A 298 2.59 -4.64 12.14
C THR A 298 2.78 -5.54 10.93
N GLY A 299 2.81 -4.91 9.76
CA GLY A 299 2.99 -5.59 8.47
C GLY A 299 1.73 -6.20 7.86
N ILE A 300 0.60 -6.25 8.59
CA ILE A 300 -0.69 -6.63 8.01
C ILE A 300 -1.19 -5.51 7.11
N LEU A 301 -1.74 -5.87 5.95
CA LEU A 301 -2.40 -4.90 5.06
C LEU A 301 -3.93 -5.05 5.21
N PRO A 302 -4.69 -3.98 5.50
CA PRO A 302 -6.15 -3.98 5.53
C PRO A 302 -6.88 -4.78 4.45
N HIS A 303 -6.40 -4.76 3.20
CA HIS A 303 -7.00 -5.55 2.13
C HIS A 303 -6.84 -7.06 2.34
N GLU A 304 -5.79 -7.54 3.01
CA GLU A 304 -5.63 -8.96 3.38
C GLU A 304 -6.73 -9.38 4.37
N LEU A 305 -7.17 -8.48 5.26
CA LEU A 305 -8.28 -8.72 6.18
C LEU A 305 -9.62 -8.67 5.44
N ALA A 306 -9.82 -7.70 4.54
CA ALA A 306 -11.02 -7.63 3.70
C ALA A 306 -11.14 -8.87 2.80
N GLY A 307 -10.02 -9.36 2.27
CA GLY A 307 -9.92 -10.58 1.47
C GLY A 307 -10.41 -11.84 2.17
N VAL A 308 -10.41 -11.89 3.51
CA VAL A 308 -10.99 -13.02 4.27
C VAL A 308 -12.49 -13.17 3.97
N TYR A 309 -13.18 -12.06 3.74
CA TYR A 309 -14.61 -12.03 3.48
C TYR A 309 -14.94 -11.93 1.98
N ILE A 310 -14.20 -11.11 1.23
CA ILE A 310 -14.46 -10.87 -0.20
C ILE A 310 -14.20 -12.13 -1.06
N LYS A 311 -13.22 -12.97 -0.69
CA LYS A 311 -12.92 -14.20 -1.44
C LYS A 311 -13.95 -15.31 -1.25
N ASP A 312 -14.83 -15.20 -0.25
CA ASP A 312 -15.84 -16.20 0.09
C ASP A 312 -17.17 -15.54 0.46
N LEU A 313 -17.85 -15.00 -0.56
CA LEU A 313 -19.14 -14.33 -0.40
C LEU A 313 -20.21 -15.24 0.21
N ALA A 314 -20.07 -16.57 0.07
CA ALA A 314 -20.97 -17.52 0.72
C ALA A 314 -20.80 -17.48 2.25
N LYS A 315 -19.57 -17.40 2.77
CA LYS A 315 -19.31 -17.19 4.21
C LYS A 315 -19.79 -15.83 4.70
N LEU A 316 -19.58 -14.78 3.90
CA LEU A 316 -20.09 -13.44 4.20
C LEU A 316 -21.61 -13.48 4.43
N ASN A 317 -22.36 -14.12 3.53
CA ASN A 317 -23.82 -14.23 3.61
C ASN A 317 -24.32 -15.13 4.76
N LYS A 318 -23.53 -16.13 5.17
CA LYS A 318 -23.83 -16.98 6.34
C LYS A 318 -23.58 -16.29 7.69
N GLY A 319 -22.93 -15.11 7.69
CA GLY A 319 -22.60 -14.40 8.93
C GLY A 319 -21.42 -15.01 9.69
N GLU A 320 -20.56 -15.79 9.03
CA GLU A 320 -19.37 -16.36 9.67
C GLU A 320 -18.28 -15.29 9.86
N VAL A 321 -17.93 -14.99 11.11
CA VAL A 321 -16.99 -13.92 11.47
C VAL A 321 -15.67 -14.50 11.98
N CYS A 322 -14.54 -14.00 11.47
CA CYS A 322 -13.22 -14.38 11.97
C CYS A 322 -12.77 -13.40 13.07
N GLN A 323 -12.83 -13.83 14.34
CA GLN A 323 -12.52 -12.97 15.49
C GLN A 323 -11.13 -12.33 15.43
N THR A 324 -10.09 -13.08 15.04
CA THR A 324 -8.73 -12.51 14.87
C THR A 324 -8.71 -11.41 13.80
N THR A 325 -9.39 -11.62 12.67
CA THR A 325 -9.52 -10.62 11.59
C THR A 325 -10.21 -9.36 12.09
N GLU A 326 -11.34 -9.49 12.81
CA GLU A 326 -12.07 -8.34 13.35
C GLU A 326 -11.25 -7.54 14.37
N MET A 327 -10.51 -8.22 15.25
CA MET A 327 -9.64 -7.56 16.23
C MET A 327 -8.47 -6.83 15.57
N GLN A 328 -7.86 -7.45 14.56
CA GLN A 328 -6.79 -6.81 13.78
C GLN A 328 -7.32 -5.61 13.00
N TRP A 329 -8.50 -5.73 12.39
CA TRP A 329 -9.17 -4.64 11.69
C TRP A 329 -9.45 -3.46 12.63
N LYS A 330 -10.06 -3.73 13.78
CA LYS A 330 -10.35 -2.71 14.79
C LYS A 330 -9.08 -1.97 15.22
N ALA A 331 -7.99 -2.70 15.50
CA ALA A 331 -6.71 -2.11 15.87
C ALA A 331 -6.12 -1.22 14.76
N ILE A 332 -6.26 -1.60 13.48
CA ILE A 332 -5.83 -0.78 12.34
C ILE A 332 -6.66 0.50 12.26
N VAL A 333 -8.00 0.41 12.31
CA VAL A 333 -8.89 1.59 12.28
C VAL A 333 -8.58 2.55 13.45
N GLU A 334 -8.35 2.03 14.65
CA GLU A 334 -7.95 2.84 15.80
C GLU A 334 -6.58 3.53 15.61
N ASN A 335 -5.60 2.83 15.03
CA ASN A 335 -4.29 3.42 14.74
C ASN A 335 -4.38 4.55 13.71
N VAL A 336 -5.25 4.40 12.71
CA VAL A 336 -5.54 5.44 11.72
C VAL A 336 -6.23 6.63 12.40
N ARG A 337 -7.28 6.41 13.21
CA ARG A 337 -7.96 7.48 13.98
C ARG A 337 -7.04 8.25 14.93
N LYS A 338 -6.07 7.56 15.55
CA LYS A 338 -5.03 8.21 16.39
C LYS A 338 -4.11 9.13 15.60
N SER A 339 -3.97 8.90 14.30
CA SER A 339 -3.15 9.73 13.42
C SER A 339 -3.89 10.96 12.90
N GLY A 340 -5.24 10.99 13.00
CA GLY A 340 -6.08 12.07 12.54
C GLY A 340 -7.47 11.58 12.15
N ASN A 341 -8.36 12.51 11.80
CA ASN A 341 -9.64 12.21 11.18
C ASN A 341 -9.80 13.05 9.92
N PHE A 342 -10.60 12.57 8.98
CA PHE A 342 -10.99 13.34 7.81
C PHE A 342 -12.21 14.20 8.13
N ASP A 343 -12.16 15.49 7.80
CA ASP A 343 -13.30 16.39 7.95
C ASP A 343 -14.10 16.46 6.64
N ASN A 344 -15.36 16.01 6.68
CA ASN A 344 -16.26 15.94 5.52
C ASN A 344 -15.55 15.33 4.30
N ALA A 345 -15.12 14.08 4.38
CA ALA A 345 -14.61 13.34 3.22
C ALA A 345 -15.61 12.27 2.78
N ILE A 346 -15.57 11.93 1.50
CA ILE A 346 -16.31 10.78 0.95
C ILE A 346 -15.39 10.00 0.02
N SER A 347 -15.67 8.70 -0.10
CA SER A 347 -14.90 7.78 -0.91
C SER A 347 -15.79 7.13 -1.96
N ILE A 348 -15.31 7.18 -3.20
CA ILE A 348 -15.79 6.35 -4.30
C ILE A 348 -15.02 5.05 -4.25
N VAL A 349 -15.74 3.93 -4.15
CA VAL A 349 -15.17 2.60 -4.04
C VAL A 349 -15.52 1.78 -5.27
N ASP A 350 -14.49 1.43 -6.05
CA ASP A 350 -14.65 0.62 -7.23
C ASP A 350 -14.80 -0.86 -6.91
N VAL A 351 -16.01 -1.35 -7.19
CA VAL A 351 -16.45 -2.74 -7.03
C VAL A 351 -16.89 -3.33 -8.38
N SER A 352 -16.47 -2.73 -9.48
CA SER A 352 -16.79 -3.19 -10.84
C SER A 352 -16.11 -4.53 -11.16
N GLY A 353 -16.57 -5.19 -12.23
CA GLY A 353 -16.05 -6.48 -12.67
C GLY A 353 -14.56 -6.50 -12.98
N SER A 354 -13.95 -5.39 -13.44
CA SER A 354 -12.50 -5.32 -13.71
C SER A 354 -11.68 -5.39 -12.41
N MET A 355 -12.19 -4.84 -11.31
CA MET A 355 -11.55 -4.89 -10.00
C MET A 355 -11.53 -6.29 -9.37
N PHE A 356 -12.46 -7.17 -9.77
CA PHE A 356 -12.54 -8.57 -9.34
C PHE A 356 -11.76 -9.54 -10.24
N ASN A 357 -11.52 -9.14 -11.49
CA ASN A 357 -10.89 -9.97 -12.54
C ASN A 357 -9.55 -9.39 -13.04
N ALA A 358 -8.87 -8.59 -12.22
CA ALA A 358 -7.52 -8.11 -12.56
C ALA A 358 -6.51 -9.28 -12.63
N LYS A 359 -5.31 -9.03 -13.17
CA LYS A 359 -4.25 -10.06 -13.26
C LYS A 359 -3.97 -10.77 -11.93
N ASN A 360 -4.12 -10.06 -10.82
CA ASN A 360 -3.90 -10.55 -9.46
C ASN A 360 -5.22 -10.94 -8.74
N GLY A 361 -6.29 -11.19 -9.50
CA GLY A 361 -7.61 -11.58 -9.02
C GLY A 361 -8.41 -10.41 -8.43
N SER A 362 -9.05 -10.64 -7.28
CA SER A 362 -9.88 -9.63 -6.61
C SER A 362 -9.12 -8.73 -5.64
N ILE A 363 -7.78 -8.67 -5.73
CA ILE A 363 -6.96 -7.83 -4.85
C ILE A 363 -7.30 -6.33 -5.01
N PRO A 364 -7.50 -5.77 -6.22
CA PRO A 364 -7.85 -4.35 -6.37
C PRO A 364 -9.18 -4.03 -5.69
N ALA A 365 -10.21 -4.87 -5.87
CA ALA A 365 -11.49 -4.74 -5.15
C ALA A 365 -11.30 -4.81 -3.63
N GLN A 366 -10.47 -5.75 -3.13
CA GLN A 366 -10.17 -5.86 -1.69
C GLN A 366 -9.51 -4.58 -1.15
N VAL A 367 -8.61 -3.97 -1.93
CA VAL A 367 -7.94 -2.71 -1.56
C VAL A 367 -8.92 -1.54 -1.58
N ALA A 368 -9.73 -1.41 -2.63
CA ALA A 368 -10.74 -0.36 -2.76
C ALA A 368 -11.71 -0.38 -1.57
N VAL A 369 -12.27 -1.56 -1.28
CA VAL A 369 -13.21 -1.76 -0.18
C VAL A 369 -12.55 -1.47 1.17
N ALA A 370 -11.34 -1.99 1.43
CA ALA A 370 -10.66 -1.74 2.70
C ALA A 370 -10.35 -0.26 2.93
N LEU A 371 -9.82 0.44 1.92
CA LEU A 371 -9.53 1.88 2.03
C LEU A 371 -10.80 2.72 2.12
N GLY A 372 -11.84 2.36 1.36
CA GLY A 372 -13.17 2.97 1.42
C GLY A 372 -13.79 2.90 2.82
N ILE A 373 -13.74 1.73 3.45
CA ILE A 373 -14.23 1.57 4.84
C ILE A 373 -13.38 2.39 5.81
N ILE A 374 -12.05 2.32 5.74
CA ILE A 374 -11.18 3.07 6.67
C ILE A 374 -11.43 4.58 6.57
N THR A 375 -11.49 5.12 5.35
CA THR A 375 -11.74 6.55 5.12
C THR A 375 -13.12 6.98 5.64
N ALA A 376 -14.17 6.19 5.39
CA ALA A 376 -15.52 6.48 5.88
C ALA A 376 -15.63 6.39 7.41
N LEU A 377 -15.01 5.39 8.04
CA LEU A 377 -15.02 5.21 9.51
C LEU A 377 -14.11 6.21 10.25
N CYS A 378 -13.16 6.83 9.56
CA CYS A 378 -12.29 7.89 10.10
C CYS A 378 -12.76 9.29 9.66
N CYS A 379 -13.92 9.38 8.99
CA CYS A 379 -14.53 10.63 8.57
C CYS A 379 -15.46 11.18 9.65
N LYS A 380 -15.52 12.51 9.77
CA LYS A 380 -16.50 13.26 10.56
C LYS A 380 -17.40 14.08 9.64
N GLY A 381 -18.63 14.32 10.10
CA GLY A 381 -19.61 15.15 9.40
C GLY A 381 -20.73 14.34 8.75
N ASP A 382 -21.50 15.00 7.88
CA ASP A 382 -22.78 14.47 7.36
C ASP A 382 -22.58 13.26 6.43
N PHE A 383 -21.37 13.11 5.88
CA PHE A 383 -20.96 11.99 5.03
C PHE A 383 -20.18 10.90 5.80
N ALA A 384 -20.07 11.00 7.14
CA ALA A 384 -19.40 9.99 7.96
C ALA A 384 -20.08 8.61 7.82
N ASN A 385 -19.26 7.56 7.82
CA ASN A 385 -19.68 6.17 7.61
C ASN A 385 -20.36 5.91 6.26
N LYS A 386 -20.26 6.83 5.28
CA LYS A 386 -20.81 6.63 3.94
C LYS A 386 -19.72 6.47 2.90
N ILE A 387 -20.00 5.65 1.91
CA ILE A 387 -19.23 5.57 0.67
C ILE A 387 -20.18 5.69 -0.51
N ILE A 388 -19.64 5.92 -1.69
CA ILE A 388 -20.38 5.75 -2.94
C ILE A 388 -19.77 4.58 -3.74
N THR A 389 -20.62 3.67 -4.19
CA THR A 389 -20.18 2.58 -5.07
C THR A 389 -19.87 3.11 -6.46
N PHE A 390 -18.83 2.59 -7.09
CA PHE A 390 -18.54 2.85 -8.49
C PHE A 390 -19.15 1.73 -9.34
N SER A 391 -20.28 2.04 -9.97
CA SER A 391 -21.02 1.13 -10.84
C SER A 391 -21.83 1.93 -11.86
N GLU A 392 -22.61 1.22 -12.70
CA GLU A 392 -23.53 1.84 -13.65
C GLU A 392 -24.64 2.65 -12.95
N ASN A 393 -25.01 2.19 -11.75
CA ASN A 393 -26.00 2.78 -10.86
C ASN A 393 -25.34 3.04 -9.50
N PRO A 394 -24.55 4.10 -9.37
CA PRO A 394 -23.83 4.38 -8.13
C PRO A 394 -24.81 4.67 -7.00
N GLU A 395 -24.57 4.08 -5.83
CA GLU A 395 -25.40 4.29 -4.65
C GLU A 395 -24.57 4.79 -3.48
N LEU A 396 -25.14 5.71 -2.71
CA LEU A 396 -24.58 6.15 -1.44
C LEU A 396 -24.90 5.12 -0.35
N VAL A 397 -23.90 4.33 0.04
CA VAL A 397 -24.02 3.23 1.00
C VAL A 397 -23.66 3.71 2.40
N ASP A 398 -24.54 3.45 3.37
CA ASP A 398 -24.20 3.56 4.79
C ASP A 398 -23.53 2.26 5.25
N LEU A 399 -22.33 2.39 5.82
CA LEU A 399 -21.56 1.23 6.30
C LEU A 399 -22.14 0.67 7.60
N ILE A 400 -22.98 1.44 8.31
CA ILE A 400 -23.53 1.06 9.60
C ILE A 400 -25.06 0.96 9.48
N THR A 401 -25.62 -0.18 9.88
CA THR A 401 -27.08 -0.33 9.91
C THR A 401 -27.64 0.45 11.11
N ALA A 402 -28.79 1.13 10.94
CA ALA A 402 -29.41 2.01 11.95
C ALA A 402 -29.62 1.39 13.36
N ASN A 403 -29.52 0.06 13.50
CA ASN A 403 -29.59 -0.64 14.78
C ASN A 403 -28.33 -0.47 15.67
N ALA A 404 -27.21 0.01 15.14
CA ALA A 404 -26.03 0.37 15.93
C ALA A 404 -26.00 1.87 16.34
N ALA A 405 -26.94 2.68 15.85
CA ALA A 405 -27.01 4.12 16.08
C ALA A 405 -28.03 4.54 17.16
N THR A 406 -28.60 3.58 17.92
CA THR A 406 -29.39 3.92 19.11
C THR A 406 -28.47 4.20 20.28
N ASN A 407 -28.02 5.45 20.38
CA ASN A 407 -27.86 6.20 21.64
C ASN A 407 -27.40 7.64 21.35
N SER A 408 -28.23 8.45 20.68
CA SER A 408 -28.08 9.92 20.76
C SER A 408 -29.31 10.69 20.24
N THR A 409 -30.53 10.40 20.68
CA THR A 409 -31.69 11.31 20.43
C THR A 409 -32.83 11.25 21.44
N GLU A 410 -32.62 10.76 22.67
CA GLU A 410 -33.60 10.99 23.75
C GLU A 410 -32.93 11.53 25.01
N LYS A 411 -33.28 12.77 25.38
CA LYS A 411 -33.00 13.33 26.71
C LYS A 411 -33.71 12.47 27.75
N PRO A 412 -33.02 11.90 28.75
CA PRO A 412 -33.70 11.21 29.83
C PRO A 412 -34.45 12.23 30.68
N LYS A 413 -35.75 11.97 30.92
CA LYS A 413 -36.50 12.60 31.99
C LYS A 413 -35.86 12.18 33.32
N ILE A 414 -35.44 13.16 34.10
CA ILE A 414 -34.97 12.97 35.47
C ILE A 414 -36.20 12.86 36.36
N GLU A 415 -36.46 11.68 36.91
CA GLU A 415 -37.20 11.54 38.16
C GLU A 415 -36.44 10.59 39.09
N ASN A 416 -35.90 11.19 40.16
CA ASN A 416 -35.55 10.61 41.46
C ASN A 416 -34.45 9.54 41.54
N GLY A 417 -33.23 10.03 41.84
CA GLY A 417 -32.46 9.60 43.02
C GLY A 417 -31.82 8.22 43.01
N ASP A 418 -30.60 8.11 42.46
CA ASP A 418 -29.43 7.65 43.22
C ASP A 418 -28.15 7.87 42.40
N ALA A 419 -27.19 8.59 42.99
CA ALA A 419 -25.93 8.95 42.35
C ALA A 419 -24.89 7.85 42.54
N SER A 420 -24.61 7.08 41.50
CA SER A 420 -23.41 6.23 41.44
C SER A 420 -22.88 6.12 40.01
N TYR A 421 -21.64 6.57 39.83
CA TYR A 421 -20.75 6.38 38.68
C TYR A 421 -21.20 6.92 37.31
N ALA A 422 -20.96 8.22 37.09
CA ALA A 422 -20.75 8.76 35.75
C ALA A 422 -19.36 8.34 35.25
N GLY A 423 -19.28 7.16 34.63
CA GLY A 423 -18.15 6.74 33.81
C GLY A 423 -18.33 7.23 32.37
N ASP A 424 -17.27 7.81 31.83
CA ASP A 424 -17.14 8.42 30.50
C ASP A 424 -17.81 7.61 29.36
N ALA A 425 -18.75 8.24 28.66
CA ALA A 425 -19.57 7.63 27.60
C ALA A 425 -18.88 7.70 26.22
N SER A 426 -17.61 7.29 26.11
CA SER A 426 -16.80 7.43 24.89
C SER A 426 -16.18 6.14 24.34
N VAL A 427 -16.82 4.98 24.51
CA VAL A 427 -16.41 3.78 23.76
C VAL A 427 -17.15 3.75 22.42
N SER A 428 -16.58 4.45 21.43
CA SER A 428 -17.02 4.39 20.03
C SER A 428 -17.00 2.94 19.54
N ASN A 429 -18.17 2.35 19.30
CA ASN A 429 -18.25 0.99 18.76
C ASN A 429 -17.87 1.02 17.27
N ILE A 430 -16.63 0.65 16.92
CA ILE A 430 -16.21 0.48 15.52
C ILE A 430 -17.03 -0.67 14.93
N PRO A 431 -17.77 -0.47 13.81
CA PRO A 431 -18.54 -1.54 13.20
C PRO A 431 -17.61 -2.66 12.73
N SER A 432 -18.15 -3.88 12.68
CA SER A 432 -17.36 -5.02 12.21
C SER A 432 -17.00 -4.87 10.73
N LEU A 433 -15.82 -5.38 10.34
CA LEU A 433 -15.40 -5.43 8.94
C LEU A 433 -16.40 -6.24 8.11
N HIS A 434 -16.87 -7.36 8.66
CA HIS A 434 -17.93 -8.19 8.07
C HIS A 434 -19.18 -7.37 7.71
N GLU A 435 -19.73 -6.60 8.65
CA GLU A 435 -20.91 -5.75 8.43
C GLU A 435 -20.65 -4.72 7.33
N CYS A 436 -19.54 -4.00 7.41
CA CYS A 436 -19.18 -2.99 6.43
C CYS A 436 -19.10 -3.59 5.02
N ILE A 437 -18.39 -4.71 4.85
CA ILE A 437 -18.25 -5.38 3.54
C ILE A 437 -19.61 -5.89 3.07
N LYS A 438 -20.44 -6.46 3.95
CA LYS A 438 -21.77 -6.93 3.59
C LYS A 438 -22.65 -5.82 3.03
N ASN A 439 -22.60 -4.62 3.64
CA ASN A 439 -23.37 -3.48 3.17
C ASN A 439 -22.89 -2.97 1.81
N ILE A 440 -21.58 -2.96 1.57
CA ILE A 440 -21.00 -2.57 0.27
C ILE A 440 -21.34 -3.59 -0.82
N MET A 441 -21.16 -4.89 -0.53
CA MET A 441 -21.39 -5.98 -1.50
C MET A 441 -22.87 -6.32 -1.70
N GLY A 442 -23.78 -5.75 -0.88
CA GLY A 442 -25.21 -5.94 -1.00
C GLY A 442 -25.89 -5.07 -2.06
N VAL A 443 -25.16 -4.12 -2.63
CA VAL A 443 -25.62 -3.22 -3.69
C VAL A 443 -25.37 -3.84 -5.07
N ASP A 444 -26.21 -3.54 -6.05
CA ASP A 444 -25.98 -3.98 -7.43
C ASP A 444 -24.82 -3.18 -8.07
N TYR A 445 -23.69 -3.84 -8.30
CA TYR A 445 -22.45 -3.20 -8.75
C TYR A 445 -22.22 -3.22 -10.27
N GLY A 446 -23.15 -3.76 -11.08
CA GLY A 446 -23.14 -3.63 -12.54
C GLY A 446 -21.85 -4.07 -13.28
N PHE A 447 -21.77 -3.80 -14.59
CA PHE A 447 -20.60 -4.12 -15.43
C PHE A 447 -19.91 -2.89 -16.04
N SER A 448 -20.41 -1.68 -15.76
CA SER A 448 -19.88 -0.43 -16.30
C SER A 448 -19.71 0.62 -15.21
N THR A 449 -18.94 1.67 -15.51
CA THR A 449 -18.44 2.65 -14.56
C THR A 449 -18.92 4.06 -14.96
N ASP A 450 -19.44 4.86 -14.04
CA ASP A 450 -19.79 6.25 -14.34
C ASP A 450 -19.36 7.22 -13.23
N PHE A 451 -18.18 7.80 -13.40
CA PHE A 451 -17.61 8.75 -12.45
C PHE A 451 -18.37 10.07 -12.38
N LEU A 452 -19.03 10.47 -13.47
CA LEU A 452 -19.87 11.66 -13.47
C LEU A 452 -21.12 11.42 -12.61
N ARG A 453 -21.82 10.29 -12.83
CA ARG A 453 -23.00 9.92 -12.03
C ARG A 453 -22.70 9.77 -10.55
N CYS A 454 -21.52 9.27 -10.19
CA CYS A 454 -21.13 9.24 -8.78
C CYS A 454 -21.14 10.65 -8.15
N ASN A 455 -20.61 11.64 -8.88
CA ASN A 455 -20.62 13.01 -8.40
C ASN A 455 -22.00 13.66 -8.46
N GLU A 456 -22.82 13.32 -9.46
CA GLU A 456 -24.23 13.71 -9.50
C GLU A 456 -24.99 13.18 -8.27
N GLU A 457 -24.77 11.94 -7.86
CA GLU A 457 -25.45 11.36 -6.69
C GLU A 457 -25.05 12.05 -5.39
N ILE A 458 -23.79 12.45 -5.23
CA ILE A 458 -23.34 13.28 -4.09
C ILE A 458 -24.09 14.62 -4.07
N ILE A 459 -24.23 15.27 -5.23
CA ILE A 459 -24.95 16.55 -5.36
C ILE A 459 -26.45 16.35 -5.13
N ASN A 460 -27.06 15.30 -5.67
CA ASN A 460 -28.47 14.97 -5.49
C ASN A 460 -28.79 14.71 -4.02
N TYR A 461 -27.93 13.97 -3.32
CA TYR A 461 -28.01 13.80 -1.88
C TYR A 461 -27.98 15.14 -1.15
N ALA A 462 -27.01 16.01 -1.49
CA ALA A 462 -26.87 17.33 -0.88
C ALA A 462 -28.11 18.22 -1.10
N ILE A 463 -28.66 18.23 -2.32
CA ILE A 463 -29.89 18.97 -2.66
C ILE A 463 -31.08 18.42 -1.89
N LYS A 464 -31.27 17.09 -1.89
CA LYS A 464 -32.38 16.40 -1.22
C LYS A 464 -32.42 16.70 0.27
N TYR A 465 -31.26 16.68 0.93
CA TYR A 465 -31.14 16.89 2.37
C TYR A 465 -30.76 18.32 2.76
N LYS A 466 -30.68 19.24 1.79
CA LYS A 466 -30.33 20.67 1.98
C LYS A 466 -29.01 20.87 2.72
N VAL A 467 -28.00 20.08 2.35
CA VAL A 467 -26.65 20.15 2.92
C VAL A 467 -25.98 21.46 2.50
N PRO A 468 -25.58 22.34 3.44
CA PRO A 468 -24.91 23.58 3.08
C PRO A 468 -23.47 23.35 2.62
N GLN A 469 -22.89 24.31 1.89
CA GLN A 469 -21.55 24.21 1.31
C GLN A 469 -20.44 23.87 2.31
N ASP A 470 -20.52 24.33 3.56
CA ASP A 470 -19.53 24.04 4.61
C ASP A 470 -19.59 22.59 5.12
N LYS A 471 -20.71 21.89 4.85
CA LYS A 471 -20.95 20.48 5.18
C LYS A 471 -20.74 19.54 4.01
N MET A 472 -20.61 20.07 2.78
CA MET A 472 -20.24 19.28 1.61
C MET A 472 -18.86 18.62 1.77
N PRO A 473 -18.60 17.52 1.05
CA PRO A 473 -17.30 16.89 1.09
C PRO A 473 -16.20 17.87 0.65
N LYS A 474 -15.14 17.99 1.45
CA LYS A 474 -13.93 18.75 1.14
C LYS A 474 -12.92 17.91 0.36
N LYS A 475 -12.94 16.59 0.55
CA LYS A 475 -12.02 15.62 -0.05
C LYS A 475 -12.83 14.43 -0.59
N LEU A 476 -12.52 14.04 -1.83
CA LEU A 476 -13.11 12.90 -2.51
C LEU A 476 -11.99 11.91 -2.83
N PHE A 477 -12.01 10.76 -2.15
CA PHE A 477 -11.12 9.64 -2.48
C PHE A 477 -11.73 8.84 -3.62
N VAL A 478 -10.94 8.57 -4.67
CA VAL A 478 -11.39 7.80 -5.83
C VAL A 478 -10.53 6.55 -5.92
N PHE A 479 -11.02 5.45 -5.34
CA PHE A 479 -10.33 4.16 -5.30
C PHE A 479 -10.75 3.30 -6.49
N THR A 480 -9.96 3.31 -7.57
CA THR A 480 -10.33 2.73 -8.86
C THR A 480 -9.11 2.24 -9.64
N ASP A 481 -9.35 1.49 -10.72
CA ASP A 481 -8.37 1.14 -11.76
C ASP A 481 -8.11 2.26 -12.79
N MET A 482 -8.61 3.48 -12.53
CA MET A 482 -8.49 4.67 -13.38
C MET A 482 -9.17 4.55 -14.76
N GLN A 483 -10.06 3.57 -14.95
CA GLN A 483 -10.81 3.39 -16.19
C GLN A 483 -12.13 4.17 -16.18
N PHE A 484 -12.05 5.49 -16.34
CA PHE A 484 -13.24 6.34 -16.40
C PHE A 484 -13.96 6.24 -17.76
N ASN A 485 -15.30 6.19 -17.75
CA ASN A 485 -16.12 6.20 -18.96
C ASN A 485 -16.44 7.64 -19.39
N ASN A 486 -16.57 7.89 -20.70
CA ASN A 486 -16.89 9.23 -21.26
C ASN A 486 -18.37 9.43 -21.58
N THR A 487 -19.28 8.74 -20.90
CA THR A 487 -20.72 8.86 -21.15
C THR A 487 -21.30 10.03 -20.37
N ILE A 488 -21.13 11.25 -20.88
CA ILE A 488 -22.06 12.35 -20.53
C ILE A 488 -23.43 11.95 -21.10
N THR A 489 -24.23 11.23 -20.34
CA THR A 489 -25.59 10.83 -20.74
C THR A 489 -26.60 11.56 -19.88
N GLY A 490 -27.35 12.48 -20.46
CA GLY A 490 -28.42 13.21 -19.76
C GLY A 490 -28.65 14.63 -20.26
N ASN A 491 -29.59 15.34 -19.62
CA ASN A 491 -29.99 16.71 -19.98
C ASN A 491 -28.82 17.73 -19.99
N PHE A 492 -27.71 17.43 -19.30
CA PHE A 492 -26.46 18.21 -19.36
C PHE A 492 -25.80 18.20 -20.75
N GLU A 493 -26.01 17.17 -21.58
CA GLU A 493 -25.47 17.11 -22.96
C GLU A 493 -26.02 18.25 -23.84
N ARG A 494 -27.28 18.63 -23.62
CA ARG A 494 -27.99 19.60 -24.47
C ARG A 494 -27.50 21.03 -24.21
N ASP A 495 -27.24 21.38 -22.96
CA ASP A 495 -26.68 22.70 -22.60
C ASP A 495 -25.18 22.79 -22.91
N TYR A 496 -24.43 21.68 -22.77
CA TYR A 496 -23.01 21.64 -23.10
C TYR A 496 -22.74 21.76 -24.61
N ARG A 497 -23.57 21.15 -25.48
CA ARG A 497 -23.43 21.24 -26.95
C ARG A 497 -23.73 22.63 -27.52
N ASN A 498 -24.51 23.46 -26.83
CA ASN A 498 -24.89 24.79 -27.30
C ASN A 498 -23.81 25.86 -27.07
N ASN A 499 -22.80 25.59 -26.22
CA ASN A 499 -21.71 26.51 -25.89
C ASN A 499 -20.42 26.26 -26.69
N ARG A 500 -20.53 25.63 -27.87
CA ARG A 500 -19.38 25.11 -28.65
C ARG A 500 -18.61 26.16 -29.46
N ASN A 501 -18.95 27.44 -29.35
CA ASN A 501 -18.33 28.49 -30.16
C ASN A 501 -17.14 29.18 -29.49
N ASN A 502 -16.71 28.77 -28.29
CA ASN A 502 -15.51 29.34 -27.70
C ASN A 502 -14.88 28.47 -26.59
N THR A 503 -14.14 27.42 -26.97
CA THR A 503 -12.86 26.99 -26.33
C THR A 503 -12.33 25.75 -27.05
N ASN A 504 -11.08 25.81 -27.49
CA ASN A 504 -10.28 24.64 -27.86
C ASN A 504 -10.12 23.69 -26.66
N ALA A 505 -9.96 22.39 -26.94
CA ALA A 505 -9.55 21.27 -26.07
C ALA A 505 -10.67 20.39 -25.46
N LEU A 506 -10.50 19.07 -25.66
CA LEU A 506 -11.23 17.98 -25.03
C LEU A 506 -11.06 18.07 -23.50
N ASP A 507 -12.11 18.43 -22.76
CA ASP A 507 -12.06 18.40 -21.30
C ASP A 507 -11.84 16.95 -20.81
N THR A 508 -10.89 16.79 -19.88
CA THR A 508 -10.74 15.57 -19.06
C THR A 508 -11.96 15.39 -18.16
N VAL A 509 -12.24 14.15 -17.74
CA VAL A 509 -13.38 13.84 -16.84
C VAL A 509 -13.39 14.72 -15.57
N TYR A 510 -12.22 15.00 -15.00
CA TYR A 510 -12.06 15.91 -13.86
C TYR A 510 -12.65 17.31 -14.10
N LYS A 511 -12.29 17.98 -15.21
CA LYS A 511 -12.79 19.32 -15.55
C LYS A 511 -14.31 19.36 -15.71
N SER A 512 -14.89 18.32 -16.30
CA SER A 512 -16.35 18.19 -16.43
C SER A 512 -17.05 18.10 -15.09
N ILE A 513 -16.48 17.37 -14.13
CA ILE A 513 -17.02 17.26 -12.77
C ILE A 513 -16.93 18.59 -12.02
N VAL A 514 -15.81 19.32 -12.13
CA VAL A 514 -15.68 20.64 -11.49
C VAL A 514 -16.81 21.57 -11.95
N LYS A 515 -17.07 21.62 -13.27
CA LYS A 515 -18.17 22.39 -13.86
C LYS A 515 -19.56 21.92 -13.36
N LEU A 516 -19.75 20.61 -13.13
CA LEU A 516 -20.98 20.06 -12.59
C LEU A 516 -21.28 20.57 -11.17
N TYR A 517 -20.28 20.62 -10.29
CA TYR A 517 -20.45 21.19 -8.94
C TYR A 517 -20.79 22.68 -9.00
N GLU A 518 -20.04 23.45 -9.82
CA GLU A 518 -20.26 24.88 -9.99
C GLU A 518 -21.67 25.21 -10.50
N ALA A 519 -22.16 24.44 -11.48
CA ALA A 519 -23.52 24.59 -12.01
C ALA A 519 -24.62 24.34 -10.97
N ASN A 520 -24.32 23.57 -9.91
CA ASN A 520 -25.24 23.29 -8.80
C ASN A 520 -24.98 24.17 -7.57
N ASN A 521 -24.22 25.26 -7.70
CA ASN A 521 -23.84 26.18 -6.62
C ASN A 521 -23.04 25.52 -5.49
N TYR A 522 -22.29 24.46 -5.80
CA TYR A 522 -21.34 23.85 -4.88
C TYR A 522 -19.90 24.02 -5.38
N LYS A 523 -18.95 24.01 -4.45
CA LYS A 523 -17.52 23.88 -4.74
C LYS A 523 -17.19 22.40 -4.84
N ALA A 524 -16.47 22.03 -5.90
CA ALA A 524 -15.97 20.67 -6.05
C ALA A 524 -15.02 20.32 -4.88
N PRO A 525 -15.07 19.07 -4.38
CA PRO A 525 -14.09 18.60 -3.41
C PRO A 525 -12.70 18.60 -4.05
N LYS A 526 -11.68 18.46 -3.21
CA LYS A 526 -10.36 18.08 -3.68
C LYS A 526 -10.35 16.59 -4.04
N PHE A 527 -9.72 16.22 -5.15
CA PHE A 527 -9.76 14.87 -5.69
C PHE A 527 -8.46 14.12 -5.38
N ILE A 528 -8.60 12.95 -4.75
CA ILE A 528 -7.50 12.03 -4.50
C ILE A 528 -7.70 10.81 -5.40
N PHE A 529 -7.07 10.83 -6.56
CA PHE A 529 -7.07 9.73 -7.51
C PHE A 529 -6.13 8.64 -7.00
N TRP A 530 -6.69 7.50 -6.60
CA TRP A 530 -5.94 6.39 -6.05
C TRP A 530 -5.96 5.19 -6.99
N ASN A 531 -4.86 4.97 -7.71
CA ASN A 531 -4.76 3.86 -8.66
C ASN A 531 -4.54 2.53 -7.94
N LEU A 532 -5.42 1.58 -8.21
CA LEU A 532 -5.43 0.24 -7.62
C LEU A 532 -5.13 -0.88 -8.62
N ASN A 533 -5.01 -0.56 -9.92
CA ASN A 533 -4.70 -1.54 -10.94
C ASN A 533 -3.58 -1.03 -11.86
N SER A 534 -2.58 -1.86 -12.10
CA SER A 534 -1.46 -1.56 -13.01
C SER A 534 -1.79 -1.78 -14.48
N ASP A 535 -2.93 -2.39 -14.81
CA ASP A 535 -3.35 -2.62 -16.19
C ASP A 535 -3.84 -1.34 -16.89
N SER A 536 -3.96 -0.22 -16.16
CA SER A 536 -4.24 1.10 -16.72
C SER A 536 -2.99 1.65 -17.41
N ASN A 537 -2.74 1.20 -18.65
CA ASN A 537 -1.69 1.67 -19.55
C ASN A 537 -1.51 3.21 -19.49
N GLU A 538 -0.44 3.74 -18.87
CA GLU A 538 -0.05 5.17 -18.91
C GLU A 538 -1.24 6.17 -19.02
N VAL A 539 -2.27 6.01 -18.18
CA VAL A 539 -3.50 6.82 -18.22
C VAL A 539 -3.59 7.63 -16.93
N PHE A 540 -3.56 8.96 -17.09
CA PHE A 540 -3.55 9.90 -15.98
C PHE A 540 -4.76 10.83 -16.05
N PRO A 541 -5.55 10.98 -14.96
CA PRO A 541 -6.75 11.82 -14.97
C PRO A 541 -6.45 13.32 -15.00
N VAL A 542 -5.24 13.72 -14.55
CA VAL A 542 -4.81 15.11 -14.39
C VAL A 542 -3.29 15.25 -14.61
N ASN A 543 -2.81 16.48 -14.83
CA ASN A 543 -1.39 16.81 -14.90
C ASN A 543 -0.75 16.92 -13.51
N CYS A 544 0.58 16.89 -13.45
CA CYS A 544 1.35 16.92 -12.21
C CYS A 544 1.19 18.22 -11.38
N ASP A 545 0.75 19.30 -12.01
CA ASP A 545 0.55 20.63 -11.44
C ASP A 545 -0.92 21.00 -11.19
N THR A 546 -1.86 20.08 -11.49
CA THR A 546 -3.30 20.36 -11.40
C THR A 546 -3.73 20.61 -9.95
N GLU A 547 -4.14 21.85 -9.66
CA GLU A 547 -4.51 22.26 -8.30
C GLU A 547 -5.77 21.54 -7.82
N GLY A 548 -5.80 21.28 -6.51
CA GLY A 548 -6.91 20.57 -5.87
C GLY A 548 -6.91 19.07 -6.13
N THR A 549 -5.83 18.52 -6.69
CA THR A 549 -5.75 17.10 -7.03
C THR A 549 -4.48 16.43 -6.50
N ALA A 550 -4.60 15.13 -6.24
CA ALA A 550 -3.49 14.26 -5.91
C ALA A 550 -3.64 12.95 -6.68
N ILE A 551 -2.52 12.36 -7.07
CA ILE A 551 -2.45 11.04 -7.67
C ILE A 551 -1.55 10.17 -6.81
N VAL A 552 -2.06 9.03 -6.36
CA VAL A 552 -1.32 8.06 -5.54
C VAL A 552 -1.64 6.64 -5.96
N SER A 553 -0.80 5.70 -5.55
CA SER A 553 -1.01 4.28 -5.81
C SER A 553 -0.40 3.42 -4.72
N GLY A 554 -0.73 2.13 -4.76
CA GLY A 554 -0.30 1.16 -3.77
C GLY A 554 -1.09 1.26 -2.47
N PHE A 555 -0.66 0.53 -1.45
CA PHE A 555 -1.38 0.42 -0.19
C PHE A 555 -0.48 0.81 0.99
N SER A 556 -0.63 2.03 1.49
CA SER A 556 0.09 2.51 2.69
C SER A 556 -0.80 3.35 3.59
N GLU A 557 -0.83 3.01 4.88
CA GLU A 557 -1.49 3.82 5.92
C GLU A 557 -0.89 5.22 6.01
N GLN A 558 0.41 5.40 5.71
CA GLN A 558 1.02 6.73 5.72
C GLN A 558 0.50 7.63 4.59
N LEU A 559 0.16 7.05 3.44
CA LEU A 559 -0.45 7.83 2.34
C LEU A 559 -1.77 8.45 2.79
N LEU A 560 -2.58 7.73 3.58
CA LEU A 560 -3.81 8.29 4.16
C LEU A 560 -3.53 9.45 5.13
N LYS A 561 -2.46 9.39 5.92
CA LYS A 561 -2.10 10.45 6.88
C LYS A 561 -1.77 11.77 6.18
N ILE A 562 -1.16 11.71 4.99
CA ILE A 562 -0.88 12.92 4.20
C ILE A 562 -2.18 13.65 3.87
N PHE A 563 -3.22 12.92 3.47
CA PHE A 563 -4.52 13.52 3.17
C PHE A 563 -5.29 13.99 4.41
N MET A 564 -4.88 13.59 5.63
CA MET A 564 -5.42 14.15 6.87
C MET A 564 -4.81 15.51 7.20
N ASN A 565 -3.51 15.69 6.95
CA ASN A 565 -2.74 16.84 7.45
C ASN A 565 -2.55 17.95 6.41
N TYR A 566 -2.59 17.62 5.12
CA TYR A 566 -2.41 18.59 4.05
C TYR A 566 -3.75 18.94 3.41
N ASP A 567 -3.94 20.24 3.20
CA ASP A 567 -5.05 20.77 2.41
C ASP A 567 -4.58 21.29 1.04
N GLU A 568 -3.30 21.61 0.84
CA GLU A 568 -2.78 21.94 -0.48
C GLU A 568 -2.52 20.66 -1.29
N PHE A 569 -3.10 20.57 -2.50
CA PHE A 569 -2.94 19.41 -3.37
C PHE A 569 -2.53 19.81 -4.76
N LYS A 570 -1.34 19.34 -5.14
CA LYS A 570 -0.86 19.14 -6.51
C LYS A 570 -0.17 17.77 -6.54
N PRO A 571 -0.32 16.95 -7.59
CA PRO A 571 0.29 15.63 -7.61
C PRO A 571 1.80 15.66 -7.35
N GLU A 572 2.54 16.60 -7.97
CA GLU A 572 3.98 16.76 -7.75
C GLU A 572 4.32 17.10 -6.29
N PHE A 573 3.59 18.04 -5.69
CA PHE A 573 3.79 18.43 -4.30
C PHE A 573 3.59 17.23 -3.36
N ILE A 574 2.51 16.46 -3.56
CA ILE A 574 2.21 15.30 -2.72
C ILE A 574 3.27 14.22 -2.87
N VAL A 575 3.74 13.93 -4.09
CA VAL A 575 4.84 12.99 -4.31
C VAL A 575 6.12 13.47 -3.62
N ASN A 576 6.43 14.75 -3.69
CA ASN A 576 7.60 15.32 -3.01
C ASN A 576 7.52 15.15 -1.49
N GLU A 577 6.36 15.40 -0.87
CA GLU A 577 6.15 15.20 0.57
C GLU A 577 6.25 13.72 0.97
N ILE A 578 5.76 12.81 0.12
CA ILE A 578 5.89 11.35 0.36
C ILE A 578 7.36 10.92 0.32
N LEU A 579 8.14 11.47 -0.60
CA LEU A 579 9.53 11.09 -0.83
C LEU A 579 10.51 11.80 0.11
N ALA A 580 10.15 12.96 0.65
CA ALA A 580 11.01 13.79 1.52
C ALA A 580 11.74 13.01 2.63
N PRO A 581 11.07 12.12 3.42
CA PRO A 581 11.74 11.35 4.48
C PRO A 581 12.84 10.39 4.00
N TYR A 582 12.88 10.07 2.71
CA TYR A 582 13.86 9.17 2.12
C TYR A 582 15.09 9.92 1.58
N LEU A 583 14.92 11.20 1.21
CA LEU A 583 15.94 11.98 0.50
C LEU A 583 17.18 12.28 1.34
N GLU A 584 17.07 12.36 2.67
CA GLU A 584 18.19 12.74 3.53
C GLU A 584 19.32 11.70 3.52
N ASP A 585 18.98 10.41 3.56
CA ASP A 585 19.95 9.33 3.69
C ASP A 585 20.47 8.79 2.34
N ILE A 586 19.86 9.21 1.22
CA ILE A 586 20.24 8.74 -0.12
C ILE A 586 21.50 9.45 -0.61
N ILE A 587 22.45 8.65 -1.09
CA ILE A 587 23.70 9.12 -1.68
C ILE A 587 23.65 8.84 -3.19
N ILE A 588 23.85 9.85 -4.03
CA ILE A 588 24.04 9.68 -5.47
C ILE A 588 25.53 9.84 -5.75
N ASN A 589 26.10 8.93 -6.55
CA ASN A 589 27.47 9.03 -7.01
C ASN A 589 27.52 9.23 -8.53
N ASP A 590 28.66 9.71 -9.04
CA ASP A 590 28.88 9.95 -10.47
C ASP A 590 29.08 8.61 -11.21
N ASP A 591 27.97 7.91 -11.49
CA ASP A 591 27.87 6.68 -12.27
C ASP A 591 27.49 6.87 -13.75
#